data_AF-A0A429I224-F1
#
_entry.id   AF-A0A429I224-F1
#
_cell.length_a   1.000
_cell.length_b   1.000
_cell.length_c   1.000
_cell.angle_alpha   90.00
_cell.angle_beta   90.00
_cell.angle_gamma   90.00
#
_symmetry.space_group_name_H-M   'P 1'
#
loop_
_entity.id
_entity.type
_entity.pdbx_description
1 polymer ?
#
loop_
_entity_poly.entity_id
_entity_poly.type
_entity_poly.pdbx_seq_one_letter_code
_entity_poly.pdbx_strand_id
1 'polypeptide(L)'
;MASSVAENDERCNERWAEALRRSARLLEPVWPKTYSDGTFTHALPTIALLLYATPLGDPPGFVPVADIVTALTPHLADPGGPPLKDTIRAGLIERRHDLDDDSALSSLFRRLTAYQPPLASDSTGAELTSADHWPGGTLMDAAVEWAHPTLTRHYLRRSSA
;
A
#
# COMPACT_ATOMS: atom_id res chain seq x y z
N MET A 1 17.02 -7.23 29.51
CA MET A 1 15.96 -6.41 28.88
C MET A 1 16.43 -5.63 27.65
N ALA A 2 17.73 -5.34 27.47
CA ALA A 2 18.22 -4.70 26.23
C ALA A 2 18.27 -5.65 25.01
N SER A 3 18.63 -6.93 25.21
CA SER A 3 18.72 -7.92 24.12
C SER A 3 17.36 -8.20 23.45
N SER A 4 16.28 -8.22 24.24
CA SER A 4 14.93 -8.48 23.72
C SER A 4 14.34 -7.34 22.89
N VAL A 5 14.82 -6.11 23.09
CA VAL A 5 14.38 -4.95 22.31
C VAL A 5 15.13 -4.92 20.97
N ALA A 6 16.46 -5.10 21.01
CA ALA A 6 17.28 -5.14 19.80
C ALA A 6 16.91 -6.31 18.85
N GLU A 7 16.67 -7.50 19.40
CA GLU A 7 16.21 -8.67 18.62
C GLU A 7 14.83 -8.44 17.99
N ASN A 8 13.96 -7.67 18.66
CA ASN A 8 12.64 -7.33 18.15
C ASN A 8 12.73 -6.28 17.02
N ASP A 9 13.62 -5.30 17.16
CA ASP A 9 13.86 -4.28 16.13
C ASP A 9 14.46 -4.88 14.85
N GLU A 10 15.44 -5.80 14.99
CA GLU A 10 16.04 -6.50 13.86
C GLU A 10 15.02 -7.33 13.11
N ARG A 11 14.19 -8.11 13.84
CA ARG A 11 13.10 -8.88 13.26
C ARG A 11 12.06 -8.00 12.57
N CYS A 12 11.73 -6.84 13.14
CA CYS A 12 10.81 -5.87 12.54
C CYS A 12 11.38 -5.31 11.23
N ASN A 13 12.67 -4.96 11.22
CA ASN A 13 13.35 -4.45 10.04
C ASN A 13 13.44 -5.50 8.92
N GLU A 14 13.73 -6.76 9.27
CA GLU A 14 13.75 -7.86 8.30
C GLU A 14 12.39 -8.10 7.67
N ARG A 15 11.32 -8.15 8.47
CA ARG A 15 9.95 -8.34 7.95
C ARG A 15 9.50 -7.16 7.09
N TRP A 16 9.87 -5.94 7.47
CA TRP A 16 9.59 -4.75 6.66
C TRP A 16 10.34 -4.80 5.31
N ALA A 17 11.63 -5.15 5.33
CA ALA A 17 12.42 -5.31 4.11
C ALA A 17 11.86 -6.43 3.21
N GLU A 18 11.38 -7.52 3.79
CA GLU A 18 10.73 -8.60 3.05
C GLU A 18 9.42 -8.14 2.39
N ALA A 19 8.59 -7.39 3.13
CA ALA A 19 7.36 -6.81 2.59
C ALA A 19 7.63 -5.84 1.43
N LEU A 20 8.65 -5.00 1.54
CA LEU A 20 9.09 -4.12 0.46
C LEU A 20 9.57 -4.89 -0.77
N ARG A 21 10.42 -5.91 -0.59
CA ARG A 21 10.91 -6.73 -1.71
C ARG A 21 9.76 -7.48 -2.38
N ARG A 22 8.81 -8.00 -1.60
CA ARG A 22 7.64 -8.68 -2.14
C ARG A 22 6.78 -7.72 -2.95
N SER A 23 6.48 -6.55 -2.40
CA SER A 23 5.72 -5.50 -3.07
C SER A 23 6.39 -5.09 -4.39
N ALA A 24 7.70 -4.85 -4.38
CA ALA A 24 8.46 -4.52 -5.59
C ALA A 24 8.39 -5.62 -6.65
N ARG A 25 8.61 -6.89 -6.28
CA ARG A 25 8.50 -8.03 -7.21
C ARG A 25 7.10 -8.20 -7.78
N LEU A 26 6.06 -7.87 -7.01
CA LEU A 26 4.67 -7.96 -7.44
C LEU A 26 4.31 -6.85 -8.45
N LEU A 27 4.92 -5.67 -8.30
CA LEU A 27 4.61 -4.51 -9.13
C LEU A 27 5.52 -4.36 -10.36
N GLU A 28 6.75 -4.89 -10.32
CA GLU A 28 7.74 -4.79 -11.40
C GLU A 28 7.18 -5.14 -12.80
N PRO A 29 6.44 -6.23 -13.04
CA PRO A 29 5.97 -6.57 -14.38
C PRO A 29 4.78 -5.72 -14.85
N VAL A 30 4.11 -5.02 -13.94
CA VAL A 30 2.94 -4.18 -14.23
C VAL A 30 3.23 -2.69 -14.10
N TRP A 31 4.46 -2.32 -13.74
CA TRP A 31 4.84 -0.93 -13.53
C TRP A 31 4.76 -0.13 -14.85
N PRO A 32 4.08 1.04 -14.87
CA PRO A 32 4.02 1.88 -16.06
C PRO A 32 5.42 2.35 -16.48
N LYS A 33 5.81 2.09 -17.74
CA LYS A 33 7.16 2.43 -18.25
C LYS A 33 7.29 3.85 -18.79
N THR A 34 6.16 4.49 -19.09
CA THR A 34 6.09 5.77 -19.80
C THR A 34 5.74 6.95 -18.91
N TYR A 35 5.40 6.68 -17.64
CA TYR A 35 4.96 7.68 -16.68
C TYR A 35 5.94 7.74 -15.51
N SER A 36 6.39 8.94 -15.15
CA SER A 36 7.27 9.16 -14.00
C SER A 36 6.51 9.31 -12.68
N ASP A 37 5.20 9.60 -12.74
CA ASP A 37 4.34 9.75 -11.57
C ASP A 37 2.87 9.40 -11.90
N GLY A 38 2.08 9.14 -10.85
CA GLY A 38 0.66 8.81 -10.92
C GLY A 38 0.20 8.05 -9.66
N THR A 39 -1.07 7.62 -9.66
CA THR A 39 -1.66 6.86 -8.54
C THR A 39 -0.89 5.57 -8.21
N PHE A 40 -0.22 4.99 -9.20
CA PHE A 40 0.66 3.82 -9.06
C PHE A 40 1.93 4.08 -8.24
N THR A 41 2.39 5.33 -8.12
CA THR A 41 3.60 5.69 -7.34
C THR A 41 3.48 5.27 -5.88
N HIS A 42 2.25 5.27 -5.36
CA HIS A 42 1.96 4.90 -3.97
C HIS A 42 1.55 3.43 -3.78
N ALA A 43 1.47 2.64 -4.86
CA ALA A 43 1.14 1.22 -4.79
C ALA A 43 2.20 0.41 -4.02
N LEU A 44 3.49 0.68 -4.27
CA LEU A 44 4.59 -0.02 -3.60
C LEU A 44 4.54 0.11 -2.07
N PRO A 45 4.55 1.33 -1.50
CA PRO A 45 4.53 1.47 -0.05
C PRO A 45 3.19 1.01 0.56
N THR A 46 2.07 1.12 -0.17
CA THR A 46 0.76 0.65 0.31
C THR A 46 0.71 -0.87 0.44
N ILE A 47 1.15 -1.60 -0.59
CA ILE A 47 1.21 -3.07 -0.56
C ILE A 47 2.24 -3.54 0.47
N ALA A 48 3.37 -2.84 0.61
CA ALA A 48 4.36 -3.18 1.63
C ALA A 48 3.80 -3.00 3.05
N LEU A 49 3.08 -1.92 3.34
CA LEU A 49 2.41 -1.72 4.63
C LEU A 49 1.35 -2.79 4.89
N LEU A 50 0.54 -3.14 3.89
CA LEU A 50 -0.43 -4.23 3.99
C LEU A 50 0.25 -5.56 4.37
N LEU A 51 1.28 -5.96 3.61
CA LEU A 51 2.03 -7.20 3.85
C LEU A 51 2.73 -7.22 5.20
N TYR A 52 3.23 -6.06 5.65
CA TYR A 52 3.91 -5.93 6.92
C TYR A 52 2.94 -5.98 8.10
N ALA A 53 1.87 -5.19 8.05
CA ALA A 53 0.95 -4.95 9.15
C ALA A 53 -0.13 -6.03 9.27
N THR A 54 -0.59 -6.63 8.17
CA THR A 54 -1.72 -7.56 8.20
C THR A 54 -1.22 -9.01 8.35
N PRO A 55 -1.78 -9.81 9.27
CA PRO A 55 -1.47 -11.22 9.37
C PRO A 55 -2.19 -12.01 8.26
N LEU A 56 -1.52 -12.17 7.12
CA LEU A 56 -2.03 -12.92 5.95
C LEU A 56 -1.62 -14.40 5.96
N GLY A 57 -1.50 -15.01 7.15
CA GLY A 57 -1.10 -16.41 7.35
C GLY A 57 0.40 -16.67 7.20
N ASP A 58 1.00 -16.21 6.11
CA ASP A 58 2.42 -16.44 5.77
C ASP A 58 3.31 -15.21 6.03
N PRO A 59 4.64 -15.38 6.11
CA PRO A 59 5.58 -14.26 6.06
C PRO A 59 5.41 -13.46 4.76
N PRO A 60 5.73 -12.14 4.76
CA PRO A 60 5.45 -11.25 3.64
C PRO A 60 5.92 -11.77 2.27
N GLY A 61 7.05 -12.47 2.19
CA GLY A 61 7.61 -12.99 0.95
C GLY A 61 6.81 -14.13 0.31
N PHE A 62 5.99 -14.83 1.11
CA PHE A 62 5.31 -16.06 0.71
C PHE A 62 3.79 -15.90 0.54
N VAL A 63 3.22 -14.77 0.97
CA VAL A 63 1.78 -14.51 0.85
C VAL A 63 1.30 -14.69 -0.61
N PRO A 64 0.27 -15.53 -0.86
CA PRO A 64 -0.32 -15.71 -2.18
C PRO A 64 -0.87 -14.41 -2.77
N VAL A 65 -0.74 -14.23 -4.09
CA VAL A 65 -1.21 -13.00 -4.76
C VAL A 65 -2.72 -12.80 -4.61
N ALA A 66 -3.50 -13.89 -4.59
CA ALA A 66 -4.94 -13.84 -4.38
C ALA A 66 -5.31 -13.24 -3.02
N ASP A 67 -4.55 -13.58 -1.97
CA ASP A 67 -4.77 -13.06 -0.62
C ASP A 67 -4.38 -11.58 -0.53
N ILE A 68 -3.29 -11.18 -1.20
CA ILE A 68 -2.87 -9.77 -1.30
C ILE A 68 -3.96 -8.94 -1.99
N VAL A 69 -4.48 -9.41 -3.14
CA VAL A 69 -5.53 -8.72 -3.89
C VAL A 69 -6.80 -8.59 -3.06
N THR A 70 -7.21 -9.67 -2.38
CA THR A 70 -8.38 -9.66 -1.50
C THR A 70 -8.21 -8.66 -0.35
N ALA A 71 -7.03 -8.66 0.27
CA ALA A 71 -6.72 -7.78 1.40
C ALA A 71 -6.51 -6.31 1.00
N LEU A 72 -6.20 -5.99 -0.27
CA LEU A 72 -6.14 -4.61 -0.76
C LEU A 72 -7.51 -3.93 -0.81
N THR A 73 -8.55 -4.71 -1.05
CA THR A 73 -9.93 -4.20 -1.17
C THR A 73 -10.86 -4.97 -0.24
N PRO A 74 -10.70 -4.83 1.09
CA PRO A 74 -11.54 -5.54 2.05
C PRO A 74 -13.02 -5.16 1.87
N HIS A 75 -13.29 -3.92 1.48
CA HIS A 75 -14.64 -3.42 1.18
C HIS A 75 -15.30 -4.09 -0.05
N LEU A 76 -14.53 -4.66 -0.98
CA LEU A 76 -15.10 -5.44 -2.10
C LEU A 76 -15.50 -6.86 -1.64
N ALA A 77 -14.79 -7.42 -0.66
CA ALA A 77 -15.12 -8.71 -0.07
C ALA A 77 -16.25 -8.61 0.96
N ASP A 78 -16.27 -7.52 1.74
CA ASP A 78 -17.28 -7.19 2.73
C ASP A 78 -17.51 -5.66 2.75
N PRO A 79 -18.58 -5.16 2.11
CA PRO A 79 -18.90 -3.72 2.09
C PRO A 79 -19.15 -3.11 3.48
N GLY A 80 -19.42 -3.91 4.51
CA GLY A 80 -19.53 -3.48 5.90
C GLY A 80 -18.22 -3.56 6.69
N GLY A 81 -17.16 -4.10 6.08
CA GLY A 81 -15.86 -4.29 6.70
C GLY A 81 -15.08 -2.99 6.91
N PRO A 82 -14.04 -3.02 7.77
CA PRO A 82 -13.21 -1.85 8.02
C PRO A 82 -12.44 -1.44 6.74
N PRO A 83 -12.20 -0.14 6.52
CA PRO A 83 -11.37 0.32 5.41
C PRO A 83 -9.92 -0.14 5.59
N LEU A 84 -9.20 -0.28 4.48
CA LEU A 84 -7.80 -0.76 4.47
C LEU A 84 -6.90 -0.02 5.47
N LYS A 85 -7.05 1.31 5.55
CA LYS A 85 -6.30 2.15 6.49
C LYS A 85 -6.44 1.70 7.95
N ASP A 86 -7.64 1.26 8.35
CA ASP A 86 -7.92 0.87 9.73
C ASP A 86 -7.40 -0.54 10.00
N THR A 87 -7.45 -1.44 9.01
CA THR A 87 -6.80 -2.75 9.08
C THR A 87 -5.28 -2.62 9.23
N ILE A 88 -4.64 -1.76 8.44
CA ILE A 88 -3.20 -1.51 8.53
C ILE A 88 -2.87 -0.86 9.87
N ARG A 89 -3.63 0.14 10.30
CA ARG A 89 -3.46 0.81 11.61
C ARG A 89 -3.47 -0.22 12.76
N ALA A 90 -4.50 -1.06 12.81
CA ALA A 90 -4.62 -2.08 13.85
C ALA A 90 -3.42 -3.04 13.85
N GLY A 91 -3.01 -3.52 12.68
CA GLY A 91 -1.87 -4.41 12.53
C GLY A 91 -0.52 -3.81 12.93
N LEU A 92 -0.34 -2.50 12.74
CA LEU A 92 0.83 -1.75 13.20
C LEU A 92 0.84 -1.60 14.73
N ILE A 93 -0.30 -1.27 15.33
CA ILE A 93 -0.45 -1.17 16.80
C ILE A 93 -0.19 -2.52 17.47
N GLU A 94 -0.72 -3.62 16.92
CA GLU A 94 -0.45 -4.98 17.40
C GLU A 94 1.04 -5.33 17.39
N ARG A 95 1.78 -4.77 16.42
CA ARG A 95 3.24 -4.90 16.29
C ARG A 95 4.02 -3.90 17.14
N ARG A 96 3.33 -3.17 18.04
CA ARG A 96 3.92 -2.19 18.96
C ARG A 96 4.49 -0.94 18.27
N HIS A 97 4.03 -0.61 17.06
CA HIS A 97 4.33 0.70 16.48
C HIS A 97 3.46 1.77 17.11
N ASP A 98 4.09 2.86 17.53
CA ASP A 98 3.42 4.11 17.83
C ASP A 98 3.23 4.88 16.53
N LEU A 99 2.00 5.31 16.23
CA LEU A 99 1.67 6.05 15.01
C LEU A 99 1.61 7.57 15.24
N ASP A 100 1.79 7.99 16.49
CA ASP A 100 1.92 9.40 16.87
C ASP A 100 3.40 9.81 16.98
N ASP A 101 4.34 8.87 16.89
CA ASP A 101 5.78 9.14 16.92
C ASP A 101 6.32 9.72 15.60
N ASP A 102 7.61 10.09 15.60
CA ASP A 102 8.34 10.60 14.43
C ASP A 102 9.07 9.49 13.64
N SER A 103 8.70 8.22 13.83
CA SER A 103 9.31 7.12 13.08
C SER A 103 9.02 7.22 11.58
N ALA A 104 9.92 6.66 10.78
CA ALA A 104 9.75 6.62 9.33
C ALA A 104 8.47 5.89 8.91
N LEU A 105 8.09 4.84 9.66
CA LEU A 105 6.90 4.04 9.37
C LEU A 105 5.62 4.82 9.73
N SER A 106 5.58 5.46 10.90
CA SER A 106 4.50 6.37 11.31
C SER A 106 4.30 7.50 10.30
N SER A 107 5.39 8.16 9.91
CA SER A 107 5.37 9.22 8.90
C SER A 107 4.88 8.74 7.53
N LEU A 108 5.28 7.53 7.10
CA LEU A 108 4.78 6.92 5.87
C LEU A 108 3.28 6.64 5.94
N PHE A 109 2.81 6.03 7.05
CA PHE A 109 1.40 5.73 7.25
C PHE A 109 0.55 7.01 7.26
N ARG A 110 0.98 8.04 8.00
CA ARG A 110 0.32 9.36 8.02
C ARG A 110 0.27 9.97 6.63
N ARG A 111 1.38 9.96 5.88
CA ARG A 111 1.43 10.50 4.51
C ARG A 111 0.44 9.80 3.58
N LEU A 112 0.33 8.48 3.65
CA LEU A 112 -0.54 7.71 2.76
C LEU A 112 -2.02 7.84 3.10
N THR A 113 -2.34 8.06 4.37
CA THR A 113 -3.74 8.11 4.88
C THR A 113 -4.27 9.53 5.08
N ALA A 114 -3.41 10.55 4.99
CA ALA A 114 -3.81 11.94 5.00
C ALA A 114 -4.72 12.23 3.81
N TYR A 115 -5.88 12.82 4.09
CA TYR A 115 -6.79 13.28 3.06
C TYR A 115 -6.16 14.46 2.29
N GLN A 116 -6.16 14.35 0.97
CA GLN A 116 -5.74 15.40 0.06
C GLN A 116 -6.98 15.92 -0.68
N PRO A 117 -7.24 17.24 -0.64
CA PRO A 117 -8.38 17.82 -1.35
C PRO A 117 -8.21 17.65 -2.87
N PRO A 118 -9.31 17.57 -3.63
CA PRO A 118 -9.24 17.55 -5.09
C PRO A 118 -8.48 18.77 -5.61
N LEU A 119 -7.61 18.55 -6.59
CA LEU A 119 -7.00 19.66 -7.32
C LEU A 119 -7.97 20.05 -8.42
N ALA A 120 -8.74 21.12 -8.20
CA ALA A 120 -9.54 21.72 -9.25
C ALA A 120 -8.59 22.37 -10.26
N SER A 121 -8.72 22.00 -11.55
CA SER A 121 -7.98 22.61 -12.65
C SER A 121 -8.50 24.03 -12.92
N ASP A 122 -8.27 24.96 -11.99
CA ASP A 122 -8.51 26.38 -12.24
C ASP A 122 -7.31 26.95 -12.99
N SER A 123 -7.22 26.75 -14.31
CA SER A 123 -6.66 27.76 -15.22
C SER A 123 -6.74 27.35 -16.69
N THR A 124 -7.39 28.23 -17.45
CA THR A 124 -7.06 28.59 -18.83
C THR A 124 -5.54 28.65 -19.08
N GLY A 125 -4.95 27.61 -19.64
CA GLY A 125 -3.55 27.64 -20.08
C GLY A 125 -3.12 26.28 -20.61
N ALA A 126 -2.53 26.25 -21.81
CA ALA A 126 -2.07 25.03 -22.47
C ALA A 126 -0.79 24.49 -21.81
N GLU A 127 -0.88 23.93 -20.61
CA GLU A 127 0.24 23.29 -19.91
C GLU A 127 0.02 21.79 -19.70
N LEU A 128 1.14 21.07 -19.63
CA LEU A 128 1.29 19.65 -19.90
C LEU A 128 0.53 18.76 -18.88
N THR A 129 -0.54 18.13 -19.36
CA THR A 129 -1.42 17.17 -18.67
C THR A 129 -0.69 15.93 -18.13
N SER A 130 0.06 16.06 -17.03
CA SER A 130 0.67 14.92 -16.35
C SER A 130 0.34 14.85 -14.86
N ALA A 131 -0.14 15.93 -14.24
CA ALA A 131 -0.40 15.98 -12.79
C ALA A 131 -1.74 16.63 -12.40
N ASP A 132 -2.52 17.14 -13.36
CA ASP A 132 -3.52 18.19 -13.08
C ASP A 132 -4.92 17.70 -12.70
N HIS A 133 -5.11 16.39 -12.48
CA HIS A 133 -6.41 15.85 -12.08
C HIS A 133 -6.27 14.86 -10.93
N TRP A 134 -6.15 15.40 -9.72
CA TRP A 134 -6.32 14.62 -8.49
C TRP A 134 -7.79 14.71 -8.05
N PRO A 135 -8.54 13.60 -8.01
CA PRO A 135 -9.97 13.61 -7.69
C PRO A 135 -10.26 13.85 -6.20
N GLY A 136 -9.21 13.98 -5.36
CA GLY A 136 -9.34 14.03 -3.91
C GLY A 136 -9.31 12.63 -3.30
N GLY A 137 -9.07 12.55 -1.99
CA GLY A 137 -9.00 11.28 -1.26
C GLY A 137 -7.63 11.06 -0.63
N THR A 138 -7.31 9.81 -0.28
CA THR A 138 -6.00 9.45 0.28
C THR A 138 -5.11 8.82 -0.79
N LEU A 139 -3.78 8.93 -0.63
CA LEU A 139 -2.83 8.28 -1.53
C LEU A 139 -2.96 6.75 -1.47
N MET A 140 -3.32 6.21 -0.30
CA MET A 140 -3.59 4.79 -0.10
C MET A 140 -4.78 4.34 -0.94
N ASP A 141 -5.89 5.09 -0.95
CA ASP A 141 -7.08 4.72 -1.72
C ASP A 141 -6.78 4.74 -3.22
N ALA A 142 -6.11 5.79 -3.71
CA ALA A 142 -5.72 5.89 -5.12
C ALA A 142 -4.74 4.76 -5.53
N ALA A 143 -3.81 4.39 -4.64
CA ALA A 143 -2.92 3.27 -4.85
C ALA A 143 -3.69 1.94 -4.98
N VAL A 144 -4.71 1.73 -4.15
CA VAL A 144 -5.58 0.55 -4.18
C VAL A 144 -6.42 0.51 -5.46
N GLU A 145 -7.04 1.63 -5.84
CA GLU A 145 -7.84 1.76 -7.05
C GLU A 145 -7.05 1.38 -8.30
N TRP A 146 -5.75 1.72 -8.34
CA TRP A 146 -4.87 1.31 -9.42
C TRP A 146 -4.39 -0.15 -9.28
N ALA A 147 -3.90 -0.53 -8.09
CA ALA A 147 -3.24 -1.82 -7.87
C ALA A 147 -4.21 -3.00 -7.99
N HIS A 148 -5.41 -2.90 -7.43
CA HIS A 148 -6.38 -4.00 -7.41
C HIS A 148 -6.73 -4.53 -8.81
N PRO A 149 -7.25 -3.72 -9.76
CA PRO A 149 -7.58 -4.21 -11.10
C PRO A 149 -6.34 -4.63 -11.89
N THR A 150 -5.21 -3.95 -11.70
CA THR A 150 -3.94 -4.23 -12.40
C THR A 150 -3.40 -5.61 -12.03
N LEU A 151 -3.30 -5.90 -10.73
CA LEU A 151 -2.83 -7.17 -10.20
C LEU A 151 -3.80 -8.31 -10.53
N THR A 152 -5.10 -8.07 -10.38
CA THR A 152 -6.14 -9.05 -10.75
C THR A 152 -6.03 -9.46 -12.21
N ARG A 153 -5.90 -8.48 -13.12
CA ARG A 153 -5.80 -8.76 -14.56
C ARG A 153 -4.50 -9.49 -14.92
N HIS A 154 -3.38 -9.14 -14.30
CA HIS A 154 -2.09 -9.74 -14.63
C HIS A 154 -1.93 -11.15 -14.06
N TYR A 155 -2.25 -11.34 -12.77
CA TYR A 155 -1.93 -12.56 -12.03
C TYR A 155 -3.09 -13.54 -11.85
N LEU A 156 -4.34 -13.06 -11.79
CA LEU A 156 -5.49 -13.93 -11.48
C LEU A 156 -6.31 -14.28 -12.73
N ARG A 157 -6.39 -13.37 -13.70
CA ARG A 157 -7.15 -13.58 -14.94
C ARG A 157 -6.40 -14.41 -16.00
N ARG A 158 -5.07 -14.54 -15.89
CA ARG A 158 -4.27 -15.43 -16.78
C ARG A 158 -4.34 -16.91 -16.40
N SER A 159 -4.93 -17.24 -15.26
CA SER A 159 -4.96 -18.60 -14.70
C SER A 159 -6.13 -19.46 -15.19
N SER A 160 -6.94 -18.96 -16.12
CA SER A 160 -8.14 -19.64 -16.64
C SER A 160 -8.00 -20.09 -18.11
N ALA A 161 -6.80 -20.47 -18.55
CA ALA A 161 -6.55 -21.04 -19.87
C ALA A 161 -6.34 -22.56 -19.78
#